data_AF-A0A6A3Q6L4-F1
#
_entry.id   AF-A0A6A3Q6L4-F1
#
_cell.length_a   1.000
_cell.length_b   1.000
_cell.length_c   1.000
_cell.angle_alpha   90.00
_cell.angle_beta   90.00
_cell.angle_gamma   90.00
#
_symmetry.space_group_name_H-M   'P 1'
#
loop_
_entity.id
_entity.type
_entity.pdbx_description
1 polymer ?
#
loop_
_entity_poly.entity_id
_entity_poly.type
_entity_poly.pdbx_seq_one_letter_code
_entity_poly.pdbx_strand_id
1 'polypeptide(L)'
;MWGTPAATCLGSDQTIATAVKRFSVTTCGPVLQPGVLVGPPTPEIMAPCNGTMWKRCEWPGGVEAMCYNARFMVIACTTSAYPIKMRRRQIERSVGDRYNLAIEAWLGYKAS
;
A
#
# COMPACT_ATOMS: atom_id res chain seq x y z
N MET A 1 -2.05 4.71 -27.33
CA MET A 1 -1.60 3.35 -27.02
C MET A 1 -0.07 3.37 -27.01
N TRP A 2 0.55 3.49 -25.85
CA TRP A 2 2.01 3.64 -25.74
C TRP A 2 2.62 2.24 -25.66
N GLY A 3 3.14 1.75 -26.79
CA GLY A 3 3.82 0.46 -26.86
C GLY A 3 5.24 0.62 -26.34
N THR A 4 5.50 0.13 -25.12
CA THR A 4 6.87 -0.16 -24.71
C THR A 4 7.45 -1.18 -25.69
N PRO A 5 8.56 -0.86 -26.41
CA PRO A 5 9.15 -1.80 -27.33
C PRO A 5 9.62 -3.05 -26.59
N ALA A 6 9.49 -4.21 -27.23
CA ALA A 6 9.98 -5.46 -26.69
C ALA A 6 11.49 -5.36 -26.42
N ALA A 7 11.92 -5.66 -25.19
CA ALA A 7 13.33 -5.68 -24.86
C ALA A 7 14.00 -6.87 -25.54
N THR A 8 14.99 -6.61 -26.40
CA THR A 8 15.84 -7.66 -26.98
C THR A 8 17.05 -7.88 -26.08
N CYS A 9 17.35 -9.14 -25.76
CA CYS A 9 18.56 -9.48 -25.02
C CYS A 9 19.80 -9.05 -25.83
N LEU A 10 20.77 -8.44 -25.16
CA LEU A 10 22.04 -8.12 -25.79
C LEU A 10 22.84 -9.41 -26.03
N GLY A 11 23.48 -9.52 -27.20
CA GLY A 11 24.32 -10.65 -27.53
C GLY A 11 25.52 -10.77 -26.60
N SER A 12 26.05 -11.99 -26.48
CA SER A 12 27.11 -12.39 -25.54
C SER A 12 28.38 -11.55 -25.57
N ASP A 13 28.64 -10.84 -26.66
CA ASP A 13 29.91 -10.16 -26.94
C ASP A 13 29.92 -8.65 -26.64
N GLN A 14 28.84 -8.08 -26.09
CA GLN A 14 28.84 -6.66 -25.76
C GLN A 14 29.11 -6.41 -24.27
N THR A 15 30.03 -5.48 -24.04
CA THR A 15 30.61 -4.92 -22.80
C THR A 15 29.61 -4.33 -21.79
N ILE A 16 28.50 -5.01 -21.53
CA ILE A 16 27.47 -4.62 -20.56
C ILE A 16 27.84 -5.07 -19.15
N ALA A 17 28.78 -6.01 -19.03
CA ALA A 17 29.26 -6.51 -17.75
C ALA A 17 29.88 -5.42 -16.85
N THR A 18 30.43 -4.34 -17.41
CA THR A 18 31.02 -3.25 -16.61
C THR A 18 30.00 -2.21 -16.14
N ALA A 19 28.97 -1.93 -16.93
CA ALA A 19 27.91 -1.00 -16.53
C ALA A 19 27.01 -1.60 -15.45
N VAL A 20 26.67 -2.89 -15.57
CA VAL A 20 25.85 -3.62 -14.58
C VAL A 20 26.56 -3.72 -13.22
N LYS A 21 27.91 -3.85 -13.21
CA LYS A 21 28.71 -3.88 -11.97
C LYS A 21 28.63 -2.60 -11.12
N ARG A 22 28.22 -1.46 -11.69
CA ARG A 22 28.03 -0.21 -10.91
C ARG A 22 26.78 -0.25 -10.06
N PHE A 23 25.81 -1.07 -10.46
CA PHE A 23 24.54 -1.16 -9.76
C PHE A 23 24.66 -2.18 -8.65
N SER A 24 24.11 -1.84 -7.49
CA SER A 24 24.10 -2.77 -6.36
C SER A 24 23.26 -3.99 -6.72
N VAL A 25 23.53 -5.13 -6.07
CA VAL A 25 22.77 -6.38 -6.29
C VAL A 25 21.26 -6.20 -6.08
N THR A 26 20.83 -5.16 -5.35
CA THR A 26 19.41 -4.85 -5.11
C THR A 26 18.77 -4.05 -6.24
N THR A 27 19.53 -3.54 -7.21
CA THR A 27 19.00 -2.79 -8.35
C THR A 27 18.16 -3.67 -9.28
N CYS A 28 18.53 -4.95 -9.42
CA CYS A 28 17.72 -5.98 -10.07
C CYS A 28 16.96 -6.85 -9.05
N GLY A 29 16.71 -6.31 -7.85
CA GLY A 29 15.82 -6.95 -6.89
C GLY A 29 14.37 -6.90 -7.37
N PRO A 30 13.46 -7.68 -6.74
CA PRO A 30 12.03 -7.55 -7.02
C PRO A 30 11.65 -6.09 -6.86
N VAL A 31 11.08 -5.50 -7.92
CA VAL A 31 10.61 -4.12 -7.86
C VAL A 31 9.61 -4.06 -6.72
N LEU A 32 9.97 -3.35 -5.63
CA LEU A 32 9.06 -3.07 -4.54
C LEU A 32 8.02 -2.07 -5.03
N GLN A 33 7.10 -2.56 -5.87
CA GLN A 33 5.98 -1.75 -6.33
C GLN A 33 5.03 -1.57 -5.14
N PRO A 34 4.46 -0.37 -4.97
CA PRO A 34 3.39 -0.13 -4.01
C PRO A 34 2.32 -1.23 -4.10
N GLY A 35 2.22 -2.01 -3.01
CA GLY A 35 1.28 -3.11 -2.81
C GLY A 35 1.75 -4.51 -3.26
N VAL A 36 3.02 -4.74 -3.62
CA VAL A 36 3.57 -6.13 -3.67
C VAL A 36 3.46 -6.80 -2.29
N LEU A 37 3.52 -6.00 -1.23
CA LEU A 37 3.30 -6.41 0.15
C LEU A 37 1.82 -6.58 0.54
N VAL A 38 0.89 -6.20 -0.34
CA VAL A 38 -0.56 -6.29 -0.08
C VAL A 38 -1.15 -7.21 -1.14
N GLY A 39 -1.32 -8.48 -0.76
CA GLY A 39 -1.98 -9.49 -1.59
C GLY A 39 -3.41 -9.09 -1.96
N PRO A 40 -4.05 -9.84 -2.87
CA PRO A 40 -5.46 -9.61 -3.18
C PRO A 40 -6.30 -9.74 -1.90
N PRO A 41 -7.38 -8.95 -1.76
CA PRO A 41 -8.27 -9.06 -0.62
C PRO A 41 -8.90 -10.45 -0.58
N THR A 42 -8.81 -11.13 0.56
CA THR A 42 -9.50 -12.40 0.81
C THR A 42 -10.73 -12.18 1.71
N PRO A 43 -11.72 -13.09 1.70
CA PRO A 43 -12.90 -12.96 2.56
C PRO A 43 -12.56 -12.76 4.04
N GLU A 44 -11.49 -13.41 4.52
CA GLU A 44 -11.06 -13.38 5.93
C GLU A 44 -10.59 -11.98 6.34
N ILE A 45 -9.84 -11.29 5.48
CA ILE A 45 -9.36 -9.93 5.76
C ILE A 45 -10.37 -8.85 5.38
N MET A 46 -11.43 -9.20 4.65
CA MET A 46 -12.55 -8.32 4.33
C MET A 46 -13.63 -8.31 5.41
N ALA A 47 -13.92 -9.47 6.00
CA ALA A 47 -15.02 -9.64 6.97
C ALA A 47 -14.99 -8.64 8.14
N PRO A 48 -13.83 -8.34 8.78
CA PRO A 48 -13.78 -7.38 9.88
C PRO A 48 -14.17 -5.95 9.47
N CYS A 49 -14.03 -5.62 8.18
CA CYS A 49 -14.28 -4.29 7.67
C CYS A 49 -15.76 -4.04 7.35
N ASN A 50 -16.50 -5.08 6.98
CA ASN A 50 -17.92 -4.98 6.61
C ASN A 50 -18.21 -3.78 5.67
N GLY A 51 -17.35 -3.59 4.66
CA GLY A 51 -17.47 -2.48 3.70
C GLY A 51 -17.22 -1.07 4.25
N THR A 52 -16.71 -0.93 5.47
CA THR A 52 -16.50 0.37 6.12
C THR A 52 -15.03 0.78 6.07
N MET A 53 -14.71 1.88 5.36
CA MET A 53 -13.35 2.45 5.36
C MET A 53 -12.99 3.08 6.70
N TRP A 54 -11.68 3.24 6.96
CA TRP A 54 -11.10 3.95 8.11
C TRP A 54 -11.30 3.28 9.48
N LYS A 55 -12.11 2.23 9.54
CA LYS A 55 -12.32 1.42 10.73
C LYS A 55 -11.03 0.70 11.13
N ARG A 56 -10.70 0.67 12.43
CA ARG A 56 -9.67 -0.23 12.97
C ARG A 56 -10.13 -1.68 12.82
N CYS A 57 -9.26 -2.54 12.35
CA CYS A 57 -9.50 -3.98 12.28
C CYS A 57 -8.47 -4.72 13.14
N GLU A 58 -8.88 -5.86 13.69
CA GLU A 58 -7.99 -6.72 14.45
C GLU A 58 -7.09 -7.49 13.50
N TRP A 59 -5.79 -7.56 13.83
CA TRP A 59 -4.82 -8.34 13.09
C TRP A 59 -4.06 -9.27 14.06
N PRO A 60 -3.75 -10.50 13.66
CA PRO A 60 -2.93 -11.41 14.47
C PRO A 60 -1.65 -10.75 14.98
N GLY A 61 -1.37 -10.88 16.27
CA GLY A 61 -0.20 -10.25 16.91
C GLY A 61 -0.40 -8.78 17.32
N GLY A 62 -1.64 -8.26 17.26
CA GLY A 62 -1.96 -6.93 17.79
C GLY A 62 -1.41 -5.77 16.96
N VAL A 63 -1.00 -6.04 15.72
CA VAL A 63 -0.49 -5.03 14.79
C VAL A 63 -1.60 -4.01 14.48
N GLU A 64 -1.24 -2.72 14.49
CA GLU A 64 -2.16 -1.65 14.10
C GLU A 64 -2.55 -1.83 12.62
N ALA A 65 -3.83 -2.05 12.37
CA ALA A 65 -4.37 -2.30 11.04
C ALA A 65 -5.67 -1.52 10.82
N MET A 66 -5.92 -1.18 9.56
CA MET A 66 -7.06 -0.36 9.16
C MET A 66 -7.77 -0.94 7.93
N CYS A 67 -9.09 -0.80 7.90
CA CYS A 67 -9.90 -1.08 6.73
C CYS A 67 -9.68 -0.02 5.66
N TYR A 68 -9.12 -0.45 4.53
CA TYR A 68 -8.74 0.45 3.45
C TYR A 68 -9.01 -0.17 2.09
N ASN A 69 -9.35 0.68 1.14
CA ASN A 69 -9.42 0.31 -0.26
C ASN A 69 -8.03 0.49 -0.90
N ALA A 70 -7.24 -0.58 -0.93
CA ALA A 70 -5.99 -0.59 -1.67
C ALA A 70 -6.26 -0.79 -3.16
N ARG A 71 -5.77 0.13 -4.01
CA ARG A 71 -5.81 0.02 -5.49
C ARG A 71 -7.22 -0.10 -6.09
N PHE A 72 -8.21 0.58 -5.52
CA PHE A 72 -9.59 0.53 -5.99
C PHE A 72 -10.21 -0.88 -5.95
N MET A 73 -9.69 -1.76 -5.08
CA MET A 73 -10.26 -3.09 -4.80
C MET A 73 -11.32 -3.02 -3.68
N VAL A 74 -11.81 -4.18 -3.25
CA VAL A 74 -12.71 -4.27 -2.09
C VAL A 74 -11.99 -3.82 -0.81
N ILE A 75 -12.75 -3.26 0.13
CA ILE A 75 -12.23 -2.82 1.42
C ILE A 75 -11.77 -4.02 2.23
N ALA A 76 -10.49 -4.04 2.59
CA ALA A 76 -9.89 -5.09 3.39
C ALA A 76 -9.02 -4.50 4.49
N CYS A 77 -8.79 -5.30 5.52
CA CYS A 77 -7.90 -4.97 6.61
C CYS A 77 -6.44 -4.99 6.11
N THR A 78 -5.72 -3.89 6.30
CA THR A 78 -4.30 -3.78 5.94
C THR A 78 -3.46 -3.35 7.14
N THR A 79 -2.30 -3.98 7.30
CA THR A 79 -1.25 -3.61 8.28
C THR A 79 -0.32 -2.52 7.77
N SER A 80 -0.55 -1.99 6.56
CA SER A 80 0.25 -0.90 6.02
C SER A 80 0.06 0.36 6.86
N ALA A 81 1.16 0.93 7.34
CA ALA A 81 1.13 2.20 8.07
C ALA A 81 0.81 3.41 7.18
N TYR A 82 0.94 3.29 5.85
CA TYR A 82 0.77 4.43 4.94
C TYR A 82 -0.68 4.93 4.85
N PRO A 83 -1.71 4.09 4.69
CA PRO A 83 -3.10 4.52 4.77
C PRO A 83 -3.44 5.21 6.10
N ILE A 84 -2.92 4.72 7.23
CA ILE A 84 -3.17 5.31 8.55
C ILE A 84 -2.58 6.72 8.64
N LYS A 85 -1.31 6.89 8.25
CA LYS A 85 -0.64 8.20 8.20
C LYS A 85 -1.34 9.16 7.23
N MET A 86 -1.77 8.64 6.08
CA MET A 86 -2.51 9.39 5.07
C MET A 86 -3.84 9.88 5.65
N ARG A 87 -4.62 9.02 6.32
CA ARG A 87 -5.91 9.40 6.88
C ARG A 87 -5.78 10.42 8.01
N ARG A 88 -4.80 10.29 8.90
CA ARG A 88 -4.49 11.32 9.93
C ARG A 88 -4.26 12.69 9.29
N ARG A 89 -3.45 12.75 8.23
CA ARG A 89 -3.18 14.00 7.49
C ARG A 89 -4.40 14.56 6.76
N GLN A 90 -5.28 13.69 6.25
CA GLN A 90 -6.54 14.12 5.63
C GLN A 90 -7.46 14.81 6.64
N ILE A 91 -7.58 14.23 7.84
CA ILE A 91 -8.39 14.78 8.93
C ILE A 91 -7.83 16.14 9.37
N GLU A 92 -6.53 16.24 9.65
CA GLU A 92 -5.86 17.49 10.04
C GLU A 92 -6.07 18.62 9.04
N ARG A 93 -6.09 18.30 7.74
CA ARG A 93 -6.26 19.28 6.66
C ARG A 93 -7.72 19.48 6.25
N SER A 94 -8.65 18.75 6.88
CA SER A 94 -10.08 18.75 6.49
C SER A 94 -10.29 18.47 5.00
N VAL A 95 -9.56 17.50 4.45
CA VAL A 95 -9.68 17.07 3.03
C VAL A 95 -10.14 15.63 2.91
N GLY A 96 -10.87 15.31 1.84
CA GLY A 96 -11.44 13.98 1.62
C GLY A 96 -12.71 13.74 2.42
N ASP A 97 -12.97 12.50 2.82
CA ASP A 97 -14.15 12.14 3.60
C ASP A 97 -14.16 12.85 4.95
N ARG A 98 -15.34 13.31 5.40
CA ARG A 98 -15.51 13.90 6.72
C ARG A 98 -15.10 12.90 7.81
N TYR A 99 -14.44 13.41 8.85
CA TYR A 99 -14.07 12.60 10.01
C TYR A 99 -15.31 12.03 10.70
N ASN A 100 -15.33 10.72 10.93
CA ASN A 100 -16.40 10.02 11.63
C ASN A 100 -15.91 9.50 12.99
N LEU A 101 -16.34 10.15 14.07
CA LEU A 101 -15.93 9.80 15.43
C LEU A 101 -16.23 8.33 15.79
N ALA A 102 -17.36 7.78 15.36
CA ALA A 102 -17.75 6.41 15.69
C ALA A 102 -16.84 5.34 15.07
N ILE A 103 -16.21 5.66 13.93
CA ILE A 103 -15.35 4.75 13.17
C ILE A 103 -13.87 5.04 13.43
N GLU A 104 -13.53 6.32 13.61
CA GLU A 104 -12.18 6.86 13.49
C GLU A 104 -11.63 7.43 14.81
N ALA A 105 -12.35 7.31 15.93
CA ALA A 105 -11.85 7.71 17.25
C ALA A 105 -10.49 7.10 17.59
N TRP A 106 -10.22 5.88 17.13
CA TRP A 106 -8.96 5.18 17.34
C TRP A 106 -7.75 5.87 16.67
N LEU A 107 -7.96 6.75 15.69
CA LEU A 107 -6.89 7.51 15.04
C LEU A 107 -6.29 8.60 15.93
N GLY A 108 -6.93 8.91 17.07
CA GLY A 108 -6.41 9.81 18.09
C GLY A 108 -6.56 11.30 17.78
N TYR A 109 -7.49 11.68 16.89
CA TYR A 109 -7.73 13.09 16.59
C TYR A 109 -8.35 13.79 17.80
N LYS A 110 -7.65 14.77 18.38
CA LYS A 110 -8.24 15.77 19.28
C LYS A 110 -8.60 16.98 18.42
N ALA A 111 -9.89 17.27 18.30
CA ALA A 111 -10.32 18.53 17.71
C ALA A 111 -9.67 19.68 18.51
N SER A 112 -8.83 20.46 17.85
CA SER A 112 -8.26 21.71 18.36
C SER A 112 -9.23 22.86 18.16
#